data_AF-A0A841HK63-F1
#
_entry.id   AF-A0A841HK63-F1
#
_cell.length_a   1.000
_cell.length_b   1.000
_cell.length_c   1.000
_cell.angle_alpha   90.00
_cell.angle_beta   90.00
_cell.angle_gamma   90.00
#
_symmetry.space_group_name_H-M   'P 1'
#
loop_
_entity.id
_entity.type
_entity.pdbx_description
1 polymer ?
#
loop_
_entity_poly.entity_id
_entity_poly.type
_entity_poly.pdbx_seq_one_letter_code
_entity_poly.pdbx_strand_id
1 'polypeptide(L)'
;MRQSHVALLMLLLVPAALTRIPAAAADDFKVMKLEQDMRNIERQVQDLSRQLNELQQRASRAGDRPSSAPSSSAAPAPSTEWLNADAWKRVRPGMTELEVLGLLGPPTSMRGAADSGTRQLLYAMEIGSSGFLGGSVLLKDRRVAEVQVPTLR
;
A
#
# COMPACT_ATOMS: atom_id res chain seq x y z
N MET A 1 -67.66 -49.87 -34.17
CA MET A 1 -66.90 -51.03 -34.66
C MET A 1 -65.42 -50.66 -34.69
N ARG A 2 -64.59 -51.37 -33.90
CA ARG A 2 -63.14 -51.66 -34.10
C ARG A 2 -62.20 -50.43 -34.06
N GLN A 3 -61.53 -50.10 -32.96
CA GLN A 3 -60.43 -50.85 -32.32
C GLN A 3 -59.57 -51.63 -33.33
N SER A 4 -58.42 -51.08 -33.70
CA SER A 4 -57.17 -51.77 -34.05
C SER A 4 -56.14 -50.74 -34.51
N HIS A 5 -55.40 -50.09 -33.62
CA HIS A 5 -54.02 -49.56 -33.85
C HIS A 5 -53.36 -49.17 -32.50
N VAL A 6 -53.69 -49.91 -31.43
CA VAL A 6 -52.85 -49.95 -30.21
C VAL A 6 -51.70 -50.93 -30.52
N ALA A 7 -50.78 -50.53 -31.40
CA ALA A 7 -49.58 -51.31 -31.73
C ALA A 7 -48.51 -50.49 -32.48
N LEU A 8 -48.31 -49.22 -32.11
CA LEU A 8 -47.03 -48.56 -32.40
C LEU A 8 -46.63 -47.63 -31.25
N LEU A 9 -46.70 -48.18 -30.04
CA LEU A 9 -46.06 -47.66 -28.86
C LEU A 9 -44.70 -48.33 -28.78
N MET A 10 -43.63 -47.61 -29.16
CA MET A 10 -42.24 -47.71 -28.66
C MET A 10 -41.26 -47.09 -29.66
N LEU A 11 -40.32 -46.30 -29.12
CA LEU A 11 -39.28 -45.49 -29.79
C LEU A 11 -39.84 -44.24 -30.49
N LEU A 12 -39.57 -43.00 -30.06
CA LEU A 12 -38.29 -42.52 -29.54
C LEU A 12 -38.53 -41.20 -28.77
N LEU A 13 -38.61 -41.34 -27.45
CA LEU A 13 -38.58 -40.24 -26.48
C LEU A 13 -37.13 -39.79 -26.31
N VAL A 14 -36.65 -38.82 -27.09
CA VAL A 14 -35.35 -38.16 -26.82
C VAL A 14 -35.31 -36.73 -27.41
N PRO A 15 -35.49 -35.64 -26.65
CA PRO A 15 -34.84 -34.38 -26.94
C PRO A 15 -33.58 -34.30 -26.05
N ALA A 16 -32.59 -35.15 -26.35
CA ALA A 16 -31.28 -35.13 -25.72
C ALA A 16 -30.19 -35.14 -26.79
N ALA A 17 -30.08 -34.02 -27.49
CA ALA A 17 -28.84 -33.58 -28.12
C ALA A 17 -28.64 -32.14 -27.64
N LEU A 18 -28.34 -31.93 -26.36
CA LEU A 18 -26.99 -32.01 -25.82
C LEU A 18 -26.00 -31.24 -26.72
N THR A 19 -26.22 -29.94 -26.87
CA THR A 19 -25.18 -28.99 -27.21
C THR A 19 -24.16 -28.94 -26.06
N ARG A 20 -23.31 -29.96 -25.96
CA ARG A 20 -22.08 -29.92 -25.14
C ARG A 20 -21.02 -29.20 -25.96
N ILE A 21 -20.98 -27.87 -25.80
CA ILE A 21 -19.79 -27.09 -26.10
C ILE A 21 -18.72 -27.55 -25.09
N PRO A 22 -17.51 -27.96 -25.49
CA PRO A 22 -16.48 -28.37 -24.54
C PRO A 22 -15.91 -27.12 -23.84
N ALA A 23 -16.56 -26.70 -22.75
CA ALA A 23 -16.07 -25.64 -21.87
C ALA A 23 -14.95 -26.10 -20.92
N ALA A 24 -14.76 -27.42 -20.75
CA ALA A 24 -13.80 -28.00 -19.80
C ALA A 24 -12.33 -27.58 -20.09
N ALA A 25 -11.91 -27.59 -21.36
CA ALA A 25 -10.52 -27.28 -21.73
C ALA A 25 -10.10 -25.82 -21.42
N ALA A 26 -11.05 -24.89 -21.42
CA ALA A 26 -10.79 -23.49 -21.07
C ALA A 26 -10.62 -23.30 -19.56
N ASP A 27 -11.28 -24.12 -18.75
CA ASP A 27 -11.15 -24.10 -17.31
C ASP A 27 -9.87 -24.83 -16.86
N ASP A 28 -9.50 -25.94 -17.50
CA ASP A 28 -8.22 -26.63 -17.26
C ASP A 28 -7.00 -25.72 -17.52
N PHE A 29 -7.05 -24.90 -18.58
CA PHE A 29 -5.98 -23.94 -18.88
C PHE A 29 -5.88 -22.84 -17.82
N LYS A 30 -7.01 -22.34 -17.32
CA LYS A 30 -7.03 -21.35 -16.22
C LYS A 30 -6.49 -21.95 -14.94
N VAL A 31 -6.86 -23.19 -14.61
CA VAL A 31 -6.36 -23.90 -13.43
C VAL A 31 -4.84 -24.09 -13.53
N MET A 32 -4.33 -24.55 -14.67
CA MET A 32 -2.88 -24.72 -14.87
C MET A 32 -2.12 -23.39 -14.77
N LYS A 33 -2.71 -22.29 -15.28
CA LYS A 33 -2.16 -20.94 -15.13
C LYS A 33 -2.17 -20.49 -13.67
N LEU A 34 -3.27 -20.68 -12.95
CA LEU A 34 -3.39 -20.32 -11.53
C LEU A 34 -2.38 -21.07 -10.67
N GLU A 35 -2.19 -22.36 -10.94
CA GLU A 35 -1.18 -23.17 -10.24
C GLU A 35 0.24 -22.69 -10.53
N GLN A 36 0.51 -22.29 -11.78
CA GLN A 36 1.81 -21.72 -12.13
C GLN A 36 2.03 -20.37 -11.46
N ASP A 37 1.01 -19.52 -11.42
CA ASP A 37 1.03 -18.22 -10.75
C ASP A 37 1.22 -18.42 -9.24
N MET A 38 0.54 -19.39 -8.62
CA MET A 38 0.72 -19.76 -7.22
C MET A 38 2.18 -20.15 -6.94
N ARG A 39 2.75 -21.07 -7.72
CA ARG A 39 4.17 -21.47 -7.59
C ARG A 39 5.14 -20.31 -7.84
N ASN A 40 4.78 -19.34 -8.68
CA ASN A 40 5.58 -18.16 -8.93
C ASN A 40 5.55 -17.20 -7.73
N ILE A 41 4.36 -16.95 -7.20
CA ILE A 41 4.16 -16.08 -6.04
C ILE A 41 4.83 -16.69 -4.79
N GLU A 42 4.72 -17.99 -4.56
CA GLU A 42 5.39 -18.66 -3.45
C GLU A 42 6.91 -18.48 -3.50
N ARG A 43 7.51 -18.59 -4.69
CA ARG A 43 8.94 -18.32 -4.89
C ARG A 43 9.29 -16.86 -4.58
N GLN A 44 8.49 -15.91 -5.04
CA GLN A 44 8.69 -14.49 -4.75
C GLN A 44 8.60 -14.19 -3.25
N VAL A 45 7.61 -14.76 -2.55
CA VAL A 45 7.46 -14.59 -1.10
C VAL A 45 8.66 -15.17 -0.35
N GLN A 46 9.16 -16.35 -0.76
CA GLN A 46 10.35 -16.93 -0.15
C GLN A 46 11.59 -16.05 -0.37
N ASP A 47 11.77 -15.49 -1.57
CA ASP A 47 12.89 -14.60 -1.86
C ASP A 47 12.82 -13.29 -1.07
N LEU A 48 11.62 -12.69 -0.97
CA LEU A 48 11.41 -11.48 -0.17
C LEU A 48 11.63 -11.74 1.32
N SER A 49 11.17 -12.88 1.84
CA SER A 49 11.39 -13.28 3.24
C SER A 49 12.88 -13.46 3.55
N ARG A 50 13.64 -14.07 2.63
CA ARG A 50 15.11 -14.17 2.75
C ARG A 50 15.77 -12.80 2.77
N GLN A 51 15.42 -11.91 1.85
CA GLN A 51 15.95 -10.55 1.80
C GLN A 51 15.66 -9.77 3.08
N LEU A 52 14.44 -9.90 3.63
CA LEU A 52 14.05 -9.24 4.87
C LEU A 52 14.87 -9.76 6.05
N ASN A 53 15.04 -11.08 6.16
CA ASN A 53 15.90 -11.69 7.18
C ASN A 53 17.36 -11.22 7.07
N GLU A 54 17.90 -11.09 5.85
CA GLU A 54 19.25 -10.56 5.64
C GLU A 54 19.37 -9.09 6.08
N LEU A 55 18.39 -8.25 5.74
CA LEU A 55 18.36 -6.85 6.17
C LEU A 55 18.25 -6.73 7.69
N GLN A 56 17.39 -7.53 8.31
CA GLN A 56 17.23 -7.55 9.76
C GLN A 56 18.50 -8.02 10.47
N GLN A 57 19.16 -9.06 9.95
CA GLN A 57 20.42 -9.54 10.50
C GLN A 57 21.57 -8.54 10.31
N ARG A 58 21.60 -7.79 9.20
CA ARG A 58 22.53 -6.67 9.01
C ARG A 58 22.26 -5.53 10.01
N ALA A 59 20.99 -5.18 10.24
CA ALA A 59 20.61 -4.17 11.22
C ALA A 59 21.02 -4.58 12.64
N SER A 60 20.78 -5.82 13.05
CA SER A 60 21.21 -6.33 14.36
C SER A 60 22.73 -6.35 14.51
N ARG A 61 23.49 -6.72 13.47
CA ARG A 61 24.97 -6.69 13.49
C ARG A 61 25.53 -5.27 13.47
N ALA A 62 24.83 -4.31 12.88
CA ALA A 62 25.22 -2.90 12.90
C ALA A 62 24.98 -2.25 14.27
N GLY A 63 24.05 -2.77 15.07
CA GLY A 63 23.77 -2.30 16.44
C GLY A 63 24.84 -2.66 17.48
N ASP A 64 25.65 -3.71 17.23
CA ASP A 64 26.67 -4.21 18.17
C ASP A 64 28.08 -3.61 17.98
N ARG A 65 28.25 -2.69 17.02
CA ARG A 65 29.53 -1.99 16.81
C ARG A 65 29.47 -0.58 17.39
N PRO A 66 30.33 -0.23 18.37
CA PRO A 66 30.48 1.16 18.74
C PRO A 66 31.28 1.90 17.66
N SER A 67 30.69 3.00 17.20
CA SER A 67 31.32 4.17 16.57
C SER A 67 31.13 4.38 15.05
N SER A 68 30.74 5.63 14.78
CA SER A 68 30.64 6.39 13.53
C SER A 68 29.40 6.18 12.66
N ALA A 69 28.49 7.15 12.77
CA ALA A 69 27.39 7.42 11.84
C ALA A 69 27.85 7.42 10.38
N PRO A 70 26.95 7.06 9.46
CA PRO A 70 26.24 8.14 8.79
C PRO A 70 24.73 8.02 8.93
N SER A 71 24.08 9.17 8.99
CA SER A 71 22.64 9.38 9.04
C SER A 71 21.98 8.76 7.80
N SER A 72 21.58 7.49 7.87
CA SER A 72 20.59 6.92 6.98
C SER A 72 19.27 6.92 7.71
N SER A 73 18.37 7.78 7.24
CA SER A 73 17.02 8.00 7.73
C SER A 73 16.28 6.67 7.85
N ALA A 74 16.33 6.05 9.03
CA ALA A 74 15.32 5.08 9.42
C ALA A 74 13.99 5.82 9.34
N ALA A 75 13.10 5.39 8.44
CA ALA A 75 11.77 5.96 8.33
C ALA A 75 11.15 5.89 9.73
N PRO A 76 10.91 7.04 10.40
CA PRO A 76 10.26 7.00 11.68
C PRO A 76 8.89 6.36 11.51
N ALA A 77 8.48 5.53 12.47
CA ALA A 77 7.12 5.00 12.51
C ALA A 77 6.12 6.14 12.27
N PRO A 78 5.02 5.91 11.53
CA PRO A 78 4.08 6.97 11.18
C PRO A 78 3.52 7.59 12.46
N SER A 79 4.03 8.75 12.83
CA SER A 79 3.50 9.52 13.95
C SER A 79 2.17 10.11 13.50
N THR A 80 1.11 9.83 14.23
CA THR A 80 -0.24 10.34 13.99
C THR A 80 -0.51 11.67 14.70
N GLU A 81 0.49 12.24 15.39
CA GLU A 81 0.36 13.52 16.12
C GLU A 81 -0.12 14.68 15.23
N TRP A 82 0.38 14.76 13.99
CA TRP A 82 -0.09 15.75 13.01
C TRP A 82 -1.55 15.54 12.59
N LEU A 83 -2.22 14.43 12.90
CA LEU A 83 -3.66 14.31 12.66
C LEU A 83 -4.48 15.11 13.69
N ASN A 84 -3.87 15.53 14.80
CA ASN A 84 -4.53 16.34 15.81
C ASN A 84 -4.60 17.81 15.37
N ALA A 85 -5.82 18.31 15.12
CA ALA A 85 -6.05 19.70 14.72
C ALA A 85 -5.50 20.73 15.73
N ASP A 86 -5.49 20.42 17.04
CA ASP A 86 -4.96 21.32 18.06
C ASP A 86 -3.43 21.40 18.05
N ALA A 87 -2.73 20.41 17.49
CA ALA A 87 -1.29 20.47 17.30
C ALA A 87 -0.93 21.52 16.23
N TRP A 88 -1.67 21.54 15.11
CA TRP A 88 -1.51 22.56 14.06
C TRP A 88 -1.80 23.97 14.54
N LYS A 89 -2.81 24.13 15.41
CA LYS A 89 -3.10 25.42 16.06
C LYS A 89 -1.98 25.90 16.96
N ARG A 90 -1.01 25.08 17.35
CA ARG A 90 0.16 25.50 18.14
C ARG A 90 1.34 25.92 17.26
N VAL A 91 1.41 25.43 16.02
CA VAL A 91 2.47 25.83 15.09
C VAL A 91 2.31 27.31 14.73
N ARG A 92 3.40 28.07 14.84
CA ARG A 92 3.44 29.52 14.61
C ARG A 92 4.66 29.88 13.76
N PRO A 93 4.57 30.94 12.93
CA PRO A 93 5.75 31.51 12.29
C PRO A 93 6.85 31.84 13.31
N GLY A 94 8.10 31.57 12.95
CA GLY A 94 9.27 31.76 13.80
C GLY A 94 9.68 30.53 14.63
N MET A 95 8.81 29.53 14.81
CA MET A 95 9.17 28.27 15.46
C MET A 95 10.30 27.56 14.73
N THR A 96 11.16 26.88 15.45
CA THR A 96 12.24 26.06 14.89
C THR A 96 11.69 24.75 14.32
N GLU A 97 12.45 24.16 13.39
CA GLU A 97 12.15 22.81 12.87
C GLU A 97 11.94 21.80 14.01
N LEU A 98 12.78 21.81 15.04
CA LEU A 98 12.69 20.88 16.16
C LEU A 98 11.40 21.05 16.98
N GLU A 99 10.94 22.29 17.19
CA GLU A 99 9.65 22.55 17.87
C GLU A 99 8.47 22.05 17.03
N VAL A 100 8.51 22.23 15.71
CA VAL A 100 7.48 21.70 14.79
C VAL A 100 7.44 20.17 14.86
N LEU A 101 8.60 19.52 14.80
CA LEU A 101 8.71 18.07 14.91
C LEU A 101 8.25 17.56 16.29
N GLY A 102 8.47 18.33 17.36
CA GLY A 102 7.96 18.00 18.69
C GLY A 102 6.44 18.11 18.82
N LEU A 103 5.80 18.96 18.01
CA LEU A 103 4.35 19.15 18.01
C LEU A 103 3.61 18.22 17.04
N LEU A 104 4.11 18.08 15.81
CA LEU A 104 3.46 17.35 14.74
C LEU A 104 4.04 15.95 14.52
N GLY A 105 5.17 15.65 15.14
CA GLY A 105 5.95 14.47 14.82
C GLY A 105 6.76 14.61 13.52
N PRO A 106 7.47 13.55 13.13
CA PRO A 106 8.20 13.48 11.87
C PRO A 106 7.29 13.68 10.65
N PRO A 107 7.75 14.42 9.63
CA PRO A 107 7.03 14.59 8.37
C PRO A 107 7.04 13.29 7.56
N THR A 108 6.03 13.14 6.70
CA THR A 108 5.98 12.03 5.75
C THR A 108 6.94 12.21 4.59
N SER A 109 7.28 13.46 4.25
CA SER A 109 8.33 13.78 3.29
C SER A 109 8.93 15.16 3.57
N MET A 110 10.17 15.38 3.15
CA MET A 110 10.83 16.68 3.19
C MET A 110 11.27 17.08 1.78
N ARG A 111 11.01 18.33 1.38
CA ARG A 111 11.51 18.92 0.14
C ARG A 111 12.49 20.06 0.43
N GLY A 112 13.45 20.25 -0.46
CA GLY A 112 14.53 21.22 -0.31
C GLY A 112 15.82 20.59 0.20
N ALA A 113 16.96 21.19 -0.17
CA ALA A 113 18.26 20.75 0.31
C ALA A 113 18.45 21.17 1.78
N ALA A 114 19.25 20.42 2.54
CA ALA A 114 19.56 20.77 3.92
C ALA A 114 20.21 22.17 4.04
N ASP A 115 20.90 22.60 2.98
CA ASP A 115 21.69 23.83 2.95
C ASP A 115 21.00 24.98 2.18
N SER A 116 19.84 24.74 1.55
CA SER A 116 19.21 25.74 0.66
C SER A 116 18.54 26.92 1.37
N GLY A 117 18.70 27.06 2.68
CA GLY A 117 18.00 28.07 3.51
C GLY A 117 16.48 27.90 3.57
N THR A 118 15.89 27.18 2.61
CA THR A 118 14.46 26.88 2.52
C THR A 118 14.26 25.36 2.53
N ARG A 119 13.35 24.88 3.37
CA ARG A 119 12.97 23.47 3.50
C ARG A 119 11.46 23.39 3.69
N GLN A 120 10.80 22.41 3.11
CA GLN A 120 9.37 22.17 3.30
C GLN A 120 9.15 20.80 3.95
N LEU A 121 8.43 20.78 5.07
CA LEU A 121 7.98 19.57 5.74
C LEU A 121 6.58 19.24 5.22
N LEU A 122 6.38 18.01 4.74
CA LEU A 122 5.11 17.53 4.20
C LEU A 122 4.52 16.50 5.16
N TYR A 123 3.23 16.66 5.45
CA TYR A 123 2.44 15.74 6.26
C TYR A 123 1.24 15.32 5.43
N ALA A 124 1.21 14.07 4.99
CA ALA A 124 0.18 13.59 4.08
C ALA A 124 -0.17 12.12 4.34
N MET A 125 -1.45 11.77 4.20
CA MET A 125 -1.96 10.41 4.33
C MET A 125 -3.11 10.17 3.37
N GLU A 126 -3.19 8.95 2.85
CA GLU A 126 -4.31 8.46 2.05
C GLU A 126 -5.51 8.14 2.95
N ILE A 127 -6.68 8.64 2.59
CA ILE A 127 -7.96 8.39 3.25
C ILE A 127 -8.84 7.60 2.28
N GLY A 128 -8.89 6.27 2.46
CA GLY A 128 -9.68 5.37 1.62
C GLY A 128 -9.10 5.22 0.20
N SER A 129 -9.97 5.03 -0.79
CA SER A 129 -9.58 4.71 -2.17
C SER A 129 -9.26 5.92 -3.05
N SER A 130 -9.53 7.15 -2.59
CA SER A 130 -9.38 8.35 -3.43
C SER A 130 -9.11 9.66 -2.67
N GLY A 131 -9.24 9.70 -1.35
CA GLY A 131 -9.03 10.92 -0.58
C GLY A 131 -7.59 11.06 -0.09
N PHE A 132 -7.12 12.29 0.04
CA PHE A 132 -5.83 12.61 0.66
C PHE A 132 -6.01 13.69 1.71
N LEU A 133 -5.52 13.45 2.92
CA LEU A 133 -5.37 14.47 3.94
C LEU A 133 -3.93 14.98 3.91
N GLY A 134 -3.73 16.26 3.62
CA GLY A 134 -2.39 16.82 3.46
C GLY A 134 -2.23 18.23 3.97
N GLY A 135 -1.15 18.47 4.72
CA GLY A 135 -0.68 19.77 5.20
C GLY A 135 0.84 19.92 5.00
N SER A 136 1.34 21.14 5.13
CA SER A 136 2.77 21.42 4.99
C SER A 136 3.25 22.56 5.88
N VAL A 137 4.54 22.55 6.20
CA VAL A 137 5.21 23.64 6.92
C VAL A 137 6.42 24.08 6.11
N LEU A 138 6.44 25.33 5.69
CA LEU A 138 7.58 25.93 5.01
C LEU A 138 8.52 26.51 6.06
N LEU A 139 9.78 26.10 6.01
CA LEU A 139 10.87 26.60 6.82
C LEU A 139 11.76 27.50 5.96
N LYS A 140 12.10 28.67 6.48
CA LYS A 140 13.15 29.55 5.98
C LYS A 140 14.14 29.82 7.12
N ASP A 141 15.43 29.66 6.86
CA ASP A 141 16.50 29.79 7.84
C ASP A 141 16.24 28.92 9.09
N ARG A 142 15.73 27.69 8.86
CA ARG A 142 15.31 26.70 9.88
C ARG A 142 14.17 27.15 10.80
N ARG A 143 13.43 28.18 10.41
CA ARG A 143 12.26 28.69 11.14
C ARG A 143 11.01 28.65 10.28
N VAL A 144 9.86 28.44 10.90
CA VAL A 144 8.56 28.44 10.21
C VAL A 144 8.32 29.79 9.55
N ALA A 145 8.19 29.78 8.24
CA ALA A 145 7.79 30.92 7.44
C ALA A 145 6.29 30.84 7.11
N GLU A 146 5.80 29.65 6.76
CA GLU A 146 4.41 29.43 6.35
C GLU A 146 3.90 28.09 6.88
N VAL A 147 2.60 28.05 7.21
CA VAL A 147 1.92 26.84 7.68
C VAL A 147 0.67 26.63 6.84
N GLN A 148 0.60 25.48 6.18
CA GLN A 148 -0.58 25.02 5.46
C GLN A 148 -1.23 23.89 6.26
N VAL A 149 -2.33 24.21 6.93
CA VAL A 149 -3.08 23.27 7.77
C VAL A 149 -3.66 22.15 6.91
N PRO A 150 -3.72 20.89 7.40
CA PRO A 150 -4.23 19.77 6.64
C PRO A 150 -5.65 20.01 6.14
N THR A 151 -5.86 19.77 4.85
CA THR A 151 -7.18 19.78 4.23
C THR A 151 -7.41 18.45 3.55
N LEU A 152 -8.64 17.95 3.63
CA LEU A 152 -9.06 16.77 2.88
C LEU A 152 -9.27 17.17 1.42
N ARG A 153 -8.63 16.45 0.51
CA ARG A 153 -8.74 16.62 -0.94
C ARG A 153 -9.17 15.33 -1.61
#